data_AF-A0A0Q7JDG8-F1
#
_entry.id   AF-A0A0Q7JDG8-F1
#
_cell.length_a   1.000
_cell.length_b   1.000
_cell.length_c   1.000
_cell.angle_alpha   90.00
_cell.angle_beta   90.00
_cell.angle_gamma   90.00
#
_symmetry.space_group_name_H-M   'P 1'
#
loop_
_entity.id
_entity.type
_entity.pdbx_description
1 polymer ?
#
loop_
_entity_poly.entity_id
_entity_poly.type
_entity_poly.pdbx_seq_one_letter_code
_entity_poly.pdbx_strand_id
1 'polypeptide(L)'
;MLWVIILLLLFIFQTATILIGEYKRPAKTVAWLLVLFIFPIIGFIMYYFLAKEYTQRKMVRRKGRRKMDEIKHQWMYKESAAIANNAASYQLFNEPRLGGLLHNIPGSPITPKNRVEVLTNGEVTYEAMLKAIEQAKSHIHFEFYTIRHDETGVRFQEVLIRKAREGVKVRVIYDGVGSYTLSTAYINKFKQAGVEVHPFLRPLIAFFDKRMNYRNHRKIIVVDGLVGFVGGINIADEYLGKDPKLGFWRDTHLMLHGDSVYYLQMTFMTDWMFVSGERLSDESLFPEHNEPQASLVQVISSGPDAYWDAIQEMFFAGIMAAKKRIYMTTPYFIPDPSITMALKTAVISGVDVRIILPYKSDSKIVQYASRSYLLELMQAGVQFYLYRKGFMHAKVMIVDHLMATVGTANVDMRSFFSNFELNAVMFNKDEIVRLEADFLMDLKDSVELKLAQFEMRSQMEKGKEVIARLLSPLF
;
A
#
# COMPACT_ATOMS: atom_id res chain seq x y z
N MET A 1 9.41 1.54 51.28
CA MET A 1 8.12 0.82 51.32
C MET A 1 7.04 1.58 50.56
N LEU A 2 6.65 2.79 50.97
CA LEU A 2 5.62 3.58 50.27
C LEU A 2 5.93 3.83 48.77
N TRP A 3 7.18 4.16 48.42
CA TRP A 3 7.57 4.39 47.03
C TRP A 3 7.47 3.14 46.14
N VAL A 4 7.72 1.94 46.70
CA VAL A 4 7.56 0.66 45.98
C VAL A 4 6.09 0.41 45.67
N ILE A 5 5.21 0.68 46.64
CA ILE A 5 3.76 0.56 46.47
C ILE A 5 3.28 1.54 45.38
N ILE A 6 3.77 2.78 45.38
CA ILE A 6 3.45 3.78 44.35
C ILE A 6 3.89 3.30 42.97
N LEU A 7 5.10 2.76 42.83
CA LEU A 7 5.58 2.23 41.55
C LEU A 7 4.77 1.02 41.06
N LEU A 8 4.40 0.13 41.97
CA LEU A 8 3.57 -1.04 41.64
C LEU A 8 2.17 -0.61 41.18
N LEU A 9 1.54 0.32 41.91
CA LEU A 9 0.23 0.87 41.53
C LEU A 9 0.29 1.59 40.18
N LEU A 10 1.36 2.35 39.91
CA LEU A 10 1.59 2.97 38.61
C LEU A 10 1.71 1.92 37.51
N PHE A 11 2.50 0.86 37.71
CA PHE A 11 2.67 -0.21 36.72
C PHE A 11 1.36 -0.98 36.46
N ILE A 12 0.58 -1.26 37.50
CA ILE A 12 -0.76 -1.87 37.39
C ILE A 12 -1.68 -0.96 36.59
N PHE A 13 -1.70 0.34 36.89
CA PHE A 13 -2.49 1.32 36.14
C PHE A 13 -2.09 1.37 34.66
N GLN A 14 -0.80 1.40 34.36
CA GLN A 14 -0.28 1.39 32.98
C GLN A 14 -0.71 0.12 32.25
N THR A 15 -0.54 -1.04 32.88
CA THR A 15 -0.93 -2.36 32.35
C THR A 15 -2.44 -2.42 32.08
N ALA A 16 -3.27 -2.00 33.04
CA ALA A 16 -4.72 -1.96 32.89
C ALA A 16 -5.15 -1.03 31.75
N THR A 17 -4.47 0.12 31.59
CA THR A 17 -4.74 1.07 30.49
C THR A 17 -4.46 0.44 29.13
N ILE A 18 -3.39 -0.35 29.00
CA ILE A 18 -3.07 -1.07 27.75
C ILE A 18 -4.10 -2.18 27.48
N LEU A 19 -4.41 -3.00 28.49
CA LEU A 19 -5.38 -4.09 28.38
C LEU A 19 -6.77 -3.59 27.97
N ILE A 20 -7.25 -2.52 28.62
CA ILE A 20 -8.56 -1.94 28.35
C ILE A 20 -8.56 -1.20 27.00
N GLY A 21 -7.47 -0.52 26.64
CA GLY A 21 -7.38 0.24 25.40
C GLY A 21 -7.30 -0.65 24.15
N GLU A 22 -6.62 -1.79 24.23
CA GLU A 22 -6.35 -2.67 23.09
C GLU A 22 -7.14 -4.00 23.15
N TYR A 23 -8.19 -4.11 23.97
CA TYR A 23 -8.91 -5.37 24.22
C TYR A 23 -9.40 -6.10 22.95
N LYS A 24 -9.66 -5.36 21.86
CA LYS A 24 -10.09 -5.92 20.57
C LYS A 24 -8.96 -6.54 19.75
N ARG A 25 -7.70 -6.28 20.07
CA ARG A 25 -6.52 -6.70 19.30
C ARG A 25 -5.48 -7.34 20.23
N PRO A 26 -5.71 -8.58 20.70
CA PRO A 26 -4.86 -9.24 21.70
C PRO A 26 -3.36 -9.23 21.35
N ALA A 27 -3.02 -9.43 20.07
CA ALA A 27 -1.63 -9.41 19.63
C ALA A 27 -0.97 -8.03 19.86
N LYS A 28 -1.66 -6.93 19.53
CA LYS A 28 -1.18 -5.56 19.76
C LYS A 28 -1.07 -5.25 21.25
N THR A 29 -1.99 -5.75 22.07
CA THR A 29 -1.93 -5.65 23.53
C THR A 29 -0.67 -6.29 24.08
N VAL A 30 -0.37 -7.53 23.67
CA VAL A 30 0.82 -8.26 24.12
C VAL A 30 2.11 -7.51 23.72
N ALA A 31 2.18 -7.00 22.49
CA ALA A 31 3.32 -6.21 22.03
C ALA A 31 3.57 -4.98 22.92
N TRP A 32 2.51 -4.23 23.25
CA TRP A 32 2.61 -3.07 24.13
C TRP A 32 2.93 -3.41 25.58
N LEU A 33 2.40 -4.51 26.10
CA LEU A 33 2.74 -5.01 27.43
C LEU A 33 4.20 -5.43 27.52
N LEU A 34 4.77 -6.04 26.46
CA LEU A 34 6.19 -6.37 26.40
C LEU A 34 7.06 -5.12 26.42
N VAL A 35 6.73 -4.12 25.61
CA VAL A 35 7.44 -2.83 25.57
C VAL A 35 7.35 -2.12 26.93
N LEU A 36 6.17 -2.11 27.55
CA LEU A 36 5.97 -1.57 28.90
C LEU A 36 6.81 -2.33 29.93
N PHE A 37 6.86 -3.65 29.87
CA PHE A 37 7.61 -4.47 30.82
C PHE A 37 9.12 -4.19 30.75
N ILE A 38 9.68 -4.08 29.54
CA ILE A 38 11.12 -3.81 29.34
C ILE A 38 11.45 -2.34 29.66
N PHE A 39 10.55 -1.41 29.30
CA PHE A 39 10.74 0.02 29.48
C PHE A 39 9.50 0.66 30.16
N PRO A 40 9.33 0.57 31.49
CA PRO A 40 8.09 0.96 32.17
C PRO A 40 7.66 2.42 31.95
N ILE A 41 8.62 3.34 31.89
CA ILE A 41 8.34 4.76 31.68
C ILE A 41 8.20 5.06 30.18
N ILE A 42 9.23 4.72 29.40
CA ILE A 42 9.29 5.04 27.96
C ILE A 42 8.21 4.28 27.19
N GLY A 43 7.98 3.01 27.53
CA GLY A 43 6.98 2.16 26.88
C GLY A 43 5.57 2.64 27.09
N PHE A 44 5.22 3.16 28.28
CA PHE A 44 3.90 3.76 28.50
C PHE A 44 3.74 5.08 27.74
N ILE A 45 4.79 5.91 27.69
CA ILE A 45 4.81 7.13 26.88
C ILE A 45 4.61 6.77 25.40
N MET A 46 5.38 5.80 24.89
CA MET A 46 5.24 5.30 23.52
C MET A 46 3.84 4.77 23.26
N TYR A 47 3.26 3.97 24.16
CA TYR A 47 1.89 3.47 24.02
C TYR A 47 0.89 4.64 23.92
N TYR A 48 1.00 5.62 24.81
CA TYR A 48 0.10 6.76 24.85
C TYR A 48 0.12 7.61 23.57
N PHE A 49 1.26 7.68 22.87
CA PHE A 49 1.44 8.46 21.64
C PHE A 49 1.32 7.64 20.34
N LEU A 50 1.59 6.34 20.37
CA LEU A 50 1.60 5.50 19.16
C LEU A 50 0.37 4.61 19.06
N ALA A 51 -0.23 4.18 20.18
CA ALA A 51 -1.24 3.12 20.16
C ALA A 51 -2.67 3.58 19.83
N LYS A 52 -2.99 4.87 20.00
CA LYS A 52 -4.38 5.35 19.94
C LYS A 52 -5.00 5.25 18.54
N GLU A 53 -6.22 4.71 18.47
CA GLU A 53 -6.99 4.57 17.23
C GLU A 53 -7.33 5.91 16.55
N TYR A 54 -7.26 5.93 15.22
CA TYR A 54 -7.71 7.04 14.37
C TYR A 54 -9.21 7.31 14.62
N THR A 55 -9.51 8.31 15.45
CA THR A 55 -10.89 8.58 15.91
C THR A 55 -11.63 9.58 15.01
N GLN A 56 -11.11 9.87 13.82
CA GLN A 56 -11.71 10.78 12.84
C GLN A 56 -12.77 10.10 11.94
N ARG A 57 -13.28 8.92 12.35
CA ARG A 57 -14.42 8.22 11.70
C ARG A 57 -15.69 9.08 11.54
N LYS A 58 -15.80 10.22 12.24
CA LYS A 58 -17.00 11.08 12.26
C LYS A 58 -16.90 12.39 11.47
N MET A 59 -15.71 12.95 11.23
CA MET A 59 -15.60 14.33 10.72
C MET A 59 -15.60 14.39 9.18
N VAL A 60 -14.92 13.45 8.50
CA VAL A 60 -14.97 13.30 7.03
C VAL A 60 -16.36 12.89 6.55
N ARG A 61 -17.07 12.10 7.37
CA ARG A 61 -18.37 11.51 7.03
C ARG A 61 -19.53 12.51 6.95
N ARG A 62 -19.42 13.70 7.55
CA ARG A 62 -20.51 14.69 7.62
C ARG A 62 -20.48 15.76 6.53
N LYS A 63 -19.38 15.92 5.78
CA LYS A 63 -19.25 16.98 4.78
C LYS A 63 -18.75 16.40 3.46
N GLY A 64 -19.62 15.84 2.62
CA GLY A 64 -19.22 15.67 1.21
C GLY A 64 -19.98 14.69 0.32
N ARG A 65 -20.77 13.77 0.85
CA ARG A 65 -21.23 12.61 0.08
C ARG A 65 -22.13 12.89 -1.13
N ARG A 66 -23.01 13.88 -1.09
CA ARG A 66 -24.13 13.97 -2.04
C ARG A 66 -23.73 14.12 -3.54
N LYS A 67 -22.89 15.09 -3.91
CA LYS A 67 -22.52 15.31 -5.33
C LYS A 67 -21.54 14.25 -5.90
N MET A 68 -20.64 13.72 -5.06
CA MET A 68 -19.70 12.67 -5.49
C MET A 68 -20.42 11.31 -5.62
N ASP A 69 -21.36 11.02 -4.71
CA ASP A 69 -22.20 9.82 -4.78
C ASP A 69 -23.16 9.89 -5.98
N GLU A 70 -23.63 11.07 -6.38
CA GLU A 70 -24.44 11.29 -7.60
C GLU A 70 -23.67 10.99 -8.89
N ILE A 71 -22.42 11.49 -9.02
CA ILE A 71 -21.54 11.18 -10.17
C ILE A 71 -21.23 9.67 -10.19
N LYS A 72 -20.88 9.09 -9.03
CA LYS A 72 -20.67 7.64 -8.88
C LYS A 72 -21.90 6.83 -9.30
N HIS A 73 -23.10 7.21 -8.86
CA HIS A 73 -24.33 6.48 -9.17
C HIS A 73 -24.68 6.51 -10.66
N GLN A 74 -24.50 7.65 -11.34
CA GLN A 74 -24.76 7.75 -12.78
C GLN A 74 -23.77 6.90 -13.61
N TRP A 75 -22.54 6.73 -13.13
CA TRP A 75 -21.50 5.99 -13.83
C TRP A 75 -21.59 4.49 -13.57
N MET A 76 -21.85 4.08 -12.32
CA MET A 76 -22.06 2.68 -11.93
C MET A 76 -23.19 2.00 -12.72
N TYR A 77 -24.25 2.74 -13.08
CA TYR A 77 -25.35 2.22 -13.91
C TYR A 77 -24.91 1.95 -15.36
N LYS A 78 -24.10 2.83 -15.96
CA LYS A 78 -23.55 2.65 -17.30
C LYS A 78 -22.47 1.55 -17.34
N GLU A 79 -21.67 1.43 -16.28
CA GLU A 79 -20.62 0.41 -16.14
C GLU A 79 -21.19 -1.01 -16.02
N SER A 80 -22.28 -1.19 -15.26
CA SER A 80 -22.91 -2.50 -15.07
C SER A 80 -23.40 -3.13 -16.40
N ALA A 81 -23.88 -2.30 -17.33
CA ALA A 81 -24.30 -2.76 -18.67
C ALA A 81 -23.10 -3.16 -19.56
N ALA A 82 -21.98 -2.44 -19.48
CA ALA A 82 -20.76 -2.75 -20.23
C ALA A 82 -20.08 -4.04 -19.71
N ILE A 83 -20.07 -4.24 -18.40
CA ILE A 83 -19.56 -5.46 -17.77
C ILE A 83 -20.40 -6.67 -18.18
N ALA A 84 -21.74 -6.55 -18.18
CA ALA A 84 -22.64 -7.63 -18.57
C ALA A 84 -22.37 -8.15 -19.99
N ASN A 85 -22.03 -7.27 -20.94
CA ASN A 85 -21.78 -7.64 -22.33
C ASN A 85 -20.48 -8.46 -22.53
N ASN A 86 -19.49 -8.31 -21.64
CA ASN A 86 -18.19 -8.99 -21.74
C ASN A 86 -17.92 -9.99 -20.60
N ALA A 87 -18.90 -10.25 -19.73
CA ALA A 87 -18.73 -11.07 -18.52
C ALA A 87 -18.19 -12.48 -18.82
N ALA A 88 -18.57 -13.09 -19.95
CA ALA A 88 -18.10 -14.43 -20.32
C ALA A 88 -16.57 -14.51 -20.59
N SER A 89 -15.90 -13.38 -20.86
CA SER A 89 -14.47 -13.33 -21.19
C SER A 89 -13.55 -13.33 -19.95
N TYR A 90 -14.09 -13.09 -18.75
CA TYR A 90 -13.32 -12.96 -17.52
C TYR A 90 -13.58 -14.12 -16.56
N GLN A 91 -12.51 -14.73 -16.04
CA GLN A 91 -12.63 -15.83 -15.08
C GLN A 91 -13.25 -15.38 -13.75
N LEU A 92 -13.19 -14.08 -13.42
CA LEU A 92 -13.81 -13.50 -12.23
C LEU A 92 -15.28 -13.92 -12.06
N PHE A 93 -16.05 -13.92 -13.15
CA PHE A 93 -17.48 -14.23 -13.09
C PHE A 93 -17.80 -15.70 -12.83
N ASN A 94 -16.79 -16.58 -12.92
CA ASN A 94 -16.93 -17.99 -12.51
C ASN A 94 -16.71 -18.19 -11.00
N GLU A 95 -16.30 -17.14 -10.28
CA GLU A 95 -16.05 -17.16 -8.83
C GLU A 95 -17.01 -16.23 -8.09
N PRO A 96 -18.27 -16.65 -7.82
CA PRO A 96 -19.33 -15.77 -7.34
C PRO A 96 -19.05 -15.15 -5.97
N ARG A 97 -18.29 -15.83 -5.09
CA ARG A 97 -17.90 -15.27 -3.79
C ARG A 97 -16.86 -14.16 -3.94
N LEU A 98 -15.86 -14.34 -4.81
CA LEU A 98 -14.86 -13.32 -5.08
C LEU A 98 -15.49 -12.14 -5.82
N GLY A 99 -16.20 -12.39 -6.91
CA GLY A 99 -16.91 -11.36 -7.66
C GLY A 99 -17.91 -10.60 -6.80
N GLY A 100 -18.65 -11.30 -5.95
CA GLY A 100 -19.57 -10.70 -4.98
C GLY A 100 -18.87 -9.82 -3.94
N LEU A 101 -17.73 -10.27 -3.38
CA LEU A 101 -16.96 -9.44 -2.45
C LEU A 101 -16.45 -8.17 -3.15
N LEU A 102 -15.78 -8.32 -4.29
CA LEU A 102 -15.18 -7.22 -5.03
C LEU A 102 -16.23 -6.19 -5.48
N HIS A 103 -17.39 -6.65 -5.99
CA HIS A 103 -18.48 -5.76 -6.39
C HIS A 103 -19.05 -4.95 -5.22
N ASN A 104 -19.03 -5.52 -4.01
CA ASN A 104 -19.61 -4.91 -2.83
C ASN A 104 -18.61 -4.05 -2.01
N ILE A 105 -17.36 -3.90 -2.45
CA ILE A 105 -16.41 -2.97 -1.82
C ILE A 105 -16.86 -1.53 -2.08
N PRO A 106 -17.29 -0.76 -1.05
CA PRO A 106 -17.94 0.51 -1.31
C PRO A 106 -16.98 1.57 -1.86
N GLY A 107 -17.41 2.23 -2.93
CA GLY A 107 -16.66 3.30 -3.57
C GLY A 107 -15.48 2.81 -4.43
N SER A 108 -15.37 1.50 -4.67
CA SER A 108 -14.33 0.88 -5.52
C SER A 108 -14.97 -0.08 -6.54
N PRO A 109 -15.81 0.38 -7.49
CA PRO A 109 -16.39 -0.48 -8.50
C PRO A 109 -15.34 -0.97 -9.51
N ILE A 110 -15.69 -2.04 -10.23
CA ILE A 110 -14.91 -2.53 -11.35
C ILE A 110 -15.24 -1.67 -12.57
N THR A 111 -14.22 -1.04 -13.13
CA THR A 111 -14.35 -0.14 -14.28
C THR A 111 -13.99 -0.89 -15.57
N PRO A 112 -14.75 -0.75 -16.67
CA PRO A 112 -14.55 -1.61 -17.85
C PRO A 112 -13.75 -0.99 -19.00
N LYS A 113 -13.60 0.33 -19.05
CA LYS A 113 -12.93 1.04 -20.16
C LYS A 113 -11.54 1.49 -19.75
N ASN A 114 -10.62 0.55 -19.60
CA ASN A 114 -9.25 0.86 -19.19
C ASN A 114 -8.21 0.28 -20.11
N ARG A 115 -7.09 0.99 -20.22
CA ARG A 115 -5.82 0.42 -20.67
C ARG A 115 -4.84 0.45 -19.50
N VAL A 116 -4.10 -0.64 -19.32
CA VAL A 116 -3.10 -0.78 -18.25
C VAL A 116 -1.74 -1.04 -18.87
N GLU A 117 -0.75 -0.26 -18.46
CA GLU A 117 0.64 -0.45 -18.84
C GLU A 117 1.47 -0.79 -17.59
N VAL A 118 2.10 -1.96 -17.60
CA VAL A 118 2.97 -2.44 -16.51
C VAL A 118 4.37 -1.86 -16.68
N LEU A 119 4.79 -1.04 -15.72
CA LEU A 119 6.09 -0.38 -15.67
C LEU A 119 7.01 -1.11 -14.68
N THR A 120 8.06 -1.71 -15.20
CA THR A 120 9.04 -2.50 -14.42
C THR A 120 10.24 -1.60 -14.09
N ASN A 121 10.49 -1.37 -12.79
CA ASN A 121 11.60 -0.60 -12.21
C ASN A 121 11.52 0.94 -12.35
N GLY A 122 12.41 1.63 -11.63
CA GLY A 122 12.44 3.10 -11.49
C GLY A 122 12.63 3.84 -12.81
N GLU A 123 13.59 3.44 -13.65
CA GLU A 123 13.94 4.16 -14.88
C GLU A 123 12.75 4.27 -15.83
N VAL A 124 12.13 3.15 -16.19
CA VAL A 124 10.96 3.11 -17.08
C VAL A 124 9.79 3.88 -16.47
N THR A 125 9.61 3.75 -15.15
CA THR A 125 8.50 4.40 -14.44
C THR A 125 8.66 5.91 -14.40
N TYR A 126 9.83 6.42 -14.04
CA TYR A 126 10.08 7.85 -13.95
C TYR A 126 10.01 8.54 -15.30
N GLU A 127 10.54 7.91 -16.36
CA GLU A 127 10.39 8.44 -17.72
C GLU A 127 8.92 8.54 -18.13
N ALA A 128 8.10 7.51 -17.86
CA ALA A 128 6.68 7.53 -18.15
C ALA A 128 5.93 8.62 -17.35
N MET A 129 6.20 8.71 -16.05
CA MET A 129 5.60 9.74 -15.18
C MET A 129 5.96 11.15 -15.65
N LEU A 130 7.24 11.43 -15.88
CA LEU A 130 7.70 12.76 -16.30
C LEU A 130 7.14 13.12 -17.67
N LYS A 131 7.12 12.17 -18.62
CA LYS A 131 6.50 12.38 -19.93
C LYS A 131 5.02 12.73 -19.83
N ALA A 132 4.28 12.06 -18.95
CA ALA A 132 2.86 12.37 -18.72
C ALA A 132 2.69 13.76 -18.09
N ILE A 133 3.48 14.08 -17.06
CA ILE A 133 3.44 15.39 -16.37
C ILE A 133 3.74 16.54 -17.35
N GLU A 134 4.70 16.38 -18.26
CA GLU A 134 5.04 17.40 -19.25
C GLU A 134 3.87 17.73 -20.18
N GLN A 135 3.08 16.71 -20.51
CA GLN A 135 1.93 16.82 -21.40
C GLN A 135 0.69 17.42 -20.72
N ALA A 136 0.73 17.65 -19.40
CA ALA A 136 -0.40 18.18 -18.65
C ALA A 136 -0.84 19.56 -19.17
N LYS A 137 -2.16 19.76 -19.27
CA LYS A 137 -2.80 20.99 -19.76
C LYS A 137 -3.69 21.67 -18.74
N SER A 138 -4.26 20.92 -17.80
CA SER A 138 -5.25 21.40 -16.84
C SER A 138 -4.75 21.27 -15.41
N HIS A 139 -4.45 20.05 -14.95
CA HIS A 139 -4.06 19.81 -13.57
C HIS A 139 -3.15 18.59 -13.40
N ILE A 140 -2.35 18.64 -12.34
CA ILE A 140 -1.52 17.52 -11.88
C ILE A 140 -1.79 17.34 -10.39
N HIS A 141 -2.21 16.15 -10.01
CA HIS A 141 -2.31 15.73 -8.62
C HIS A 141 -1.20 14.72 -8.36
N PHE A 142 -0.37 14.99 -7.35
CA PHE A 142 0.87 14.28 -7.11
C PHE A 142 0.99 13.94 -5.62
N GLU A 143 0.97 12.65 -5.29
CA GLU A 143 0.90 12.19 -3.91
C GLU A 143 1.86 11.02 -3.69
N PHE A 144 2.76 11.16 -2.72
CA PHE A 144 3.76 10.13 -2.41
C PHE A 144 4.07 10.04 -0.91
N TYR A 145 4.31 8.81 -0.44
CA TYR A 145 4.85 8.58 0.90
C TYR A 145 6.23 9.23 1.07
N THR A 146 7.16 8.93 0.17
CA THR A 146 8.53 9.46 0.20
C THR A 146 8.80 10.31 -1.03
N ILE A 147 9.15 11.56 -0.77
CA ILE A 147 9.83 12.46 -1.68
C ILE A 147 11.16 12.83 -1.03
N ARG A 148 12.26 12.58 -1.73
CA ARG A 148 13.60 12.98 -1.29
C ARG A 148 14.01 14.30 -1.94
N HIS A 149 14.89 15.04 -1.27
CA HIS A 149 15.55 16.20 -1.85
C HIS A 149 16.90 15.77 -2.45
N ASP A 150 16.84 14.88 -3.43
CA ASP A 150 17.97 14.31 -4.17
C ASP A 150 17.82 14.62 -5.67
N GLU A 151 18.64 14.02 -6.53
CA GLU A 151 18.63 14.33 -7.97
C GLU A 151 17.28 13.99 -8.61
N THR A 152 16.73 12.81 -8.30
CA THR A 152 15.40 12.40 -8.74
C THR A 152 14.31 13.35 -8.25
N GLY A 153 14.29 13.68 -6.96
CA GLY A 153 13.33 14.63 -6.40
C GLY A 153 13.40 16.01 -7.05
N VAL A 154 14.60 16.54 -7.27
CA VAL A 154 14.80 17.82 -7.96
C VAL A 154 14.29 17.75 -9.41
N ARG A 155 14.54 16.65 -10.13
CA ARG A 155 14.02 16.46 -11.49
C ARG A 155 12.50 16.56 -11.55
N PHE A 156 11.79 15.86 -10.67
CA PHE A 156 10.32 15.98 -10.57
C PHE A 156 9.89 17.39 -10.14
N GLN A 157 10.59 18.00 -9.20
CA GLN A 157 10.31 19.36 -8.74
C GLN A 157 10.33 20.36 -9.89
N GLU A 158 11.36 20.32 -10.71
CA GLU A 158 11.57 21.26 -11.80
C GLU A 158 10.45 21.20 -12.84
N VAL A 159 10.03 19.98 -13.22
CA VAL A 159 8.91 19.80 -14.16
C VAL A 159 7.61 20.32 -13.54
N LEU A 160 7.29 19.96 -12.30
CA LEU A 160 6.06 20.41 -11.63
C LEU A 160 6.03 21.95 -11.48
N ILE A 161 7.16 22.58 -11.17
CA ILE A 161 7.31 24.04 -11.11
C ILE A 161 7.09 24.67 -12.49
N ARG A 162 7.67 24.09 -13.56
CA ARG A 162 7.47 24.57 -14.93
C ARG A 162 5.99 24.51 -15.31
N LYS A 163 5.32 23.38 -15.08
CA LYS A 163 3.89 23.23 -15.38
C LYS A 163 3.01 24.20 -14.59
N ALA A 164 3.31 24.42 -13.31
CA ALA A 164 2.61 25.44 -12.52
C ALA A 164 2.74 26.85 -13.10
N ARG A 165 3.94 27.22 -13.57
CA ARG A 165 4.20 28.52 -14.23
C ARG A 165 3.52 28.65 -15.60
N GLU A 166 3.30 27.54 -16.28
CA GLU A 166 2.51 27.47 -17.53
C GLU A 166 0.99 27.57 -17.28
N GLY A 167 0.55 27.64 -16.02
CA GLY A 167 -0.85 27.78 -15.64
C GLY A 167 -1.56 26.47 -15.29
N VAL A 168 -0.85 25.33 -15.33
CA VAL A 168 -1.41 24.03 -14.90
C VAL A 168 -1.59 24.03 -13.38
N LYS A 169 -2.74 23.56 -12.91
CA LYS A 169 -3.02 23.47 -11.47
C LYS A 169 -2.28 22.29 -10.84
N VAL A 170 -1.17 22.55 -10.16
CA VAL A 170 -0.35 21.49 -9.54
C VAL A 170 -0.61 21.39 -8.03
N ARG A 171 -1.01 20.20 -7.58
CA ARG A 171 -1.28 19.87 -6.18
C ARG A 171 -0.41 18.72 -5.72
N VAL A 172 0.33 18.93 -4.63
CA VAL A 172 1.31 17.98 -4.09
C VAL A 172 0.95 17.60 -2.65
N ILE A 173 0.82 16.30 -2.40
CA ILE A 173 0.74 15.71 -1.06
C ILE A 173 2.00 14.89 -0.81
N TYR A 174 2.62 15.05 0.37
CA TYR A 174 3.73 14.19 0.79
C TYR A 174 3.53 13.72 2.23
N ASP A 175 3.89 12.47 2.56
CA ASP A 175 3.82 12.03 3.95
C ASP A 175 4.92 12.66 4.80
N GLY A 176 4.53 13.22 5.95
CA GLY A 176 5.46 13.93 6.82
C GLY A 176 6.56 13.06 7.43
N VAL A 177 6.32 11.77 7.65
CA VAL A 177 7.31 10.83 8.18
C VAL A 177 8.08 10.18 7.03
N GLY A 178 7.40 9.74 5.96
CA GLY A 178 8.07 9.17 4.79
C GLY A 178 9.01 10.14 4.09
N SER A 179 8.73 11.43 4.17
CA SER A 179 9.53 12.53 3.59
C SER A 179 10.17 13.42 4.67
N TYR A 180 10.52 12.88 5.84
CA TYR A 180 11.07 13.68 6.96
C TYR A 180 12.38 14.41 6.62
N THR A 181 13.12 13.97 5.60
CA THR A 181 14.35 14.61 5.12
C THR A 181 14.11 15.66 4.04
N LEU A 182 12.87 15.89 3.63
CA LEU A 182 12.53 16.85 2.59
C LEU A 182 12.80 18.27 3.10
N SER A 183 13.66 19.00 2.41
CA SER A 183 14.13 20.30 2.92
C SER A 183 13.05 21.38 2.85
N THR A 184 13.09 22.32 3.79
CA THR A 184 12.25 23.52 3.75
C THR A 184 12.48 24.32 2.47
N ALA A 185 13.72 24.35 1.95
CA ALA A 185 14.04 25.02 0.69
C ALA A 185 13.30 24.39 -0.50
N TYR A 186 13.23 23.06 -0.55
CA TYR A 186 12.47 22.34 -1.57
C TYR A 186 10.98 22.72 -1.52
N ILE A 187 10.37 22.69 -0.33
CA ILE A 187 8.95 23.05 -0.16
C ILE A 187 8.70 24.53 -0.51
N ASN A 188 9.62 25.43 -0.15
CA ASN A 188 9.48 26.85 -0.45
C ASN A 188 9.56 27.14 -1.95
N LYS A 189 10.42 26.44 -2.69
CA LYS A 189 10.48 26.56 -4.17
C LYS A 189 9.14 26.21 -4.82
N PHE A 190 8.48 25.14 -4.36
CA PHE A 190 7.12 24.80 -4.82
C PHE A 190 6.13 25.94 -4.58
N LYS A 191 6.05 26.44 -3.33
CA LYS A 191 5.11 27.50 -2.97
C LYS A 191 5.35 28.78 -3.77
N GLN A 192 6.61 29.18 -3.96
CA GLN A 192 6.97 30.37 -4.73
C GLN A 192 6.60 30.25 -6.21
N ALA A 193 6.53 29.03 -6.75
CA ALA A 193 6.12 28.76 -8.12
C ALA A 193 4.61 28.61 -8.31
N GLY A 194 3.81 28.72 -7.24
CA GLY A 194 2.36 28.53 -7.29
C GLY A 194 1.90 27.07 -7.18
N VAL A 195 2.79 26.14 -6.84
CA VAL A 195 2.42 24.75 -6.53
C VAL A 195 1.75 24.69 -5.15
N GLU A 196 0.57 24.10 -5.07
CA GLU A 196 -0.13 23.87 -3.82
C GLU A 196 0.45 22.62 -3.16
N VAL A 197 1.08 22.76 -2.00
CA VAL A 197 1.82 21.66 -1.36
C VAL A 197 1.45 21.50 0.10
N HIS A 198 0.99 20.30 0.47
CA HIS A 198 0.52 19.97 1.81
C HIS A 198 1.17 18.68 2.35
N PRO A 199 1.68 18.70 3.60
CA PRO A 199 2.11 17.47 4.26
C PRO A 199 0.92 16.67 4.79
N PHE A 200 0.89 15.37 4.51
CA PHE A 200 0.06 14.42 5.21
C PHE A 200 0.65 14.14 6.59
N LEU A 201 -0.01 14.61 7.64
CA LEU A 201 0.35 14.44 9.06
C LEU A 201 1.85 14.69 9.36
N ARG A 202 2.24 15.96 9.54
CA ARG A 202 3.61 16.35 9.94
C ARG A 202 4.08 15.57 11.18
N PRO A 203 5.35 15.14 11.30
CA PRO A 203 5.81 14.28 12.40
C PRO A 203 5.55 14.85 13.79
N LEU A 204 5.83 16.14 14.01
CA LEU A 204 5.57 16.79 15.31
C LEU A 204 4.08 16.83 15.63
N ILE A 205 3.24 17.20 14.66
CA ILE A 205 1.78 17.23 14.82
C ILE A 205 1.25 15.81 15.03
N ALA A 206 1.74 14.84 14.27
CA ALA A 206 1.39 13.43 14.40
C ALA A 206 1.83 12.83 15.74
N PHE A 207 2.97 13.26 16.28
CA PHE A 207 3.43 12.89 17.62
C PHE A 207 2.46 13.41 18.67
N PHE A 208 2.15 14.71 18.68
CA PHE A 208 1.24 15.29 19.68
C PHE A 208 -0.23 14.85 19.54
N ASP A 209 -0.70 14.61 18.30
CA ASP A 209 -2.05 14.13 18.02
C ASP A 209 -2.21 12.61 18.10
N LYS A 210 -1.13 11.89 18.44
CA LYS A 210 -1.11 10.43 18.60
C LYS A 210 -1.44 9.65 17.32
N ARG A 211 -0.97 10.16 16.17
CA ARG A 211 -1.27 9.66 14.82
C ARG A 211 -0.03 9.17 14.07
N MET A 212 1.05 8.85 14.78
CA MET A 212 2.30 8.40 14.15
C MET A 212 2.14 7.10 13.36
N ASN A 213 1.30 6.19 13.83
CA ASN A 213 1.07 4.90 13.15
C ASN A 213 0.25 5.04 11.86
N TYR A 214 -0.42 6.17 11.65
CA TYR A 214 -1.22 6.45 10.45
C TYR A 214 -0.40 7.23 9.44
N ARG A 215 0.02 6.55 8.37
CA ARG A 215 0.86 7.14 7.32
C ARG A 215 0.17 7.02 5.98
N ASN A 216 0.32 8.03 5.13
CA ASN A 216 -0.13 7.94 3.75
C ASN A 216 0.93 7.20 2.94
N HIS A 217 0.67 5.93 2.67
CA HIS A 217 1.59 5.10 1.91
C HIS A 217 1.21 5.03 0.42
N ARG A 218 0.24 5.85 -0.02
CA ARG A 218 -0.20 5.92 -1.41
C ARG A 218 0.84 6.64 -2.27
N LYS A 219 0.89 6.24 -3.54
CA LYS A 219 1.77 6.76 -4.58
C LYS A 219 0.90 6.96 -5.81
N ILE A 220 0.36 8.16 -5.95
CA ILE A 220 -0.65 8.52 -6.94
C ILE A 220 -0.13 9.69 -7.76
N ILE A 221 -0.21 9.56 -9.07
CA ILE A 221 -0.18 10.72 -9.96
C ILE A 221 -1.45 10.67 -10.79
N VAL A 222 -2.15 11.80 -10.90
CA VAL A 222 -3.23 11.99 -11.87
C VAL A 222 -2.92 13.21 -12.72
N VAL A 223 -2.84 13.02 -14.04
CA VAL A 223 -2.62 14.08 -15.02
C VAL A 223 -3.90 14.30 -15.80
N ASP A 224 -4.43 15.52 -15.70
CA ASP A 224 -5.65 15.98 -16.38
C ASP A 224 -6.89 15.11 -16.15
N GLY A 225 -6.86 14.18 -15.21
CA GLY A 225 -7.92 13.20 -15.00
C GLY A 225 -7.95 12.08 -16.05
N LEU A 226 -6.99 12.05 -16.98
CA LEU A 226 -6.94 11.13 -18.13
C LEU A 226 -5.89 10.02 -17.96
N VAL A 227 -4.79 10.31 -17.27
CA VAL A 227 -3.68 9.39 -17.02
C VAL A 227 -3.42 9.29 -15.53
N GLY A 228 -3.33 8.06 -15.03
CA GLY A 228 -3.08 7.76 -13.63
C GLY A 228 -1.86 6.88 -13.43
N PHE A 229 -1.18 7.03 -12.28
CA PHE A 229 -0.08 6.14 -11.87
C PHE A 229 -0.33 5.61 -10.46
N VAL A 230 -0.06 4.32 -10.26
CA VAL A 230 -0.11 3.66 -8.94
C VAL A 230 0.86 2.48 -8.86
N GLY A 231 1.53 2.29 -7.72
CA GLY A 231 2.45 1.16 -7.50
C GLY A 231 3.43 1.39 -6.37
N GLY A 232 4.50 0.60 -6.30
CA GLY A 232 5.43 0.60 -5.15
C GLY A 232 6.47 1.73 -5.12
N ILE A 233 6.73 2.36 -6.27
CA ILE A 233 7.83 3.30 -6.48
C ILE A 233 7.58 4.67 -5.81
N ASN A 234 8.52 5.13 -4.98
CA ASN A 234 8.54 6.50 -4.42
C ASN A 234 9.37 7.46 -5.28
N ILE A 235 9.54 8.73 -4.87
CA ILE A 235 10.39 9.71 -5.55
C ILE A 235 11.73 9.83 -4.82
N ALA A 236 12.70 9.03 -5.25
CA ALA A 236 14.03 8.96 -4.64
C ALA A 236 15.06 8.25 -5.55
N ASP A 237 16.33 8.61 -5.39
CA ASP A 237 17.47 8.05 -6.14
C ASP A 237 17.68 6.54 -5.90
N GLU A 238 17.23 6.00 -4.76
CA GLU A 238 17.32 4.57 -4.43
C GLU A 238 16.60 3.67 -5.45
N TYR A 239 15.50 4.14 -6.07
CA TYR A 239 14.76 3.39 -7.10
C TYR A 239 15.50 3.31 -8.44
N LEU A 240 16.57 4.09 -8.61
CA LEU A 240 17.51 4.01 -9.72
C LEU A 240 18.76 3.18 -9.35
N GLY A 241 18.72 2.47 -8.22
CA GLY A 241 19.84 1.65 -7.75
C GLY A 241 21.00 2.43 -7.16
N LYS A 242 20.80 3.71 -6.82
CA LYS A 242 21.85 4.58 -6.25
C LYS A 242 22.07 4.37 -4.74
N ASP A 243 21.32 3.47 -4.09
CA ASP A 243 21.60 3.07 -2.70
C ASP A 243 22.78 2.07 -2.67
N PRO A 244 23.92 2.40 -2.03
CA PRO A 244 25.10 1.54 -2.05
C PRO A 244 24.96 0.25 -1.22
N LYS A 245 23.97 0.17 -0.31
CA LYS A 245 23.72 -0.99 0.55
C LYS A 245 22.76 -1.98 -0.10
N LEU A 246 21.72 -1.46 -0.76
CA LEU A 246 20.63 -2.23 -1.34
C LEU A 246 20.82 -2.50 -2.84
N GLY A 247 21.53 -1.62 -3.55
CA GLY A 247 21.80 -1.78 -4.98
C GLY A 247 20.53 -1.70 -5.82
N PHE A 248 20.41 -2.59 -6.80
CA PHE A 248 19.28 -2.63 -7.73
C PHE A 248 17.94 -2.68 -7.01
N TRP A 249 17.02 -1.78 -7.36
CA TRP A 249 15.71 -1.68 -6.73
C TRP A 249 14.63 -2.24 -7.65
N ARG A 250 14.15 -3.44 -7.34
CA ARG A 250 13.14 -4.13 -8.14
C ARG A 250 11.75 -3.77 -7.64
N ASP A 251 10.97 -3.07 -8.46
CA ASP A 251 9.61 -2.66 -8.13
C ASP A 251 8.72 -2.60 -9.38
N THR A 252 7.40 -2.59 -9.18
CA THR A 252 6.39 -2.57 -10.24
C THR A 252 5.43 -1.41 -10.01
N HIS A 253 5.14 -0.68 -11.08
CA HIS A 253 4.18 0.41 -11.13
C HIS A 253 3.21 0.20 -12.30
N LEU A 254 2.03 0.78 -12.22
CA LEU A 254 1.07 0.80 -13.32
C LEU A 254 0.86 2.22 -13.81
N MET A 255 0.79 2.38 -15.13
CA MET A 255 0.20 3.53 -15.78
C MET A 255 -1.19 3.12 -16.28
N LEU A 256 -2.19 3.87 -15.84
CA LEU A 256 -3.60 3.62 -16.12
C LEU A 256 -4.14 4.72 -17.03
N HIS A 257 -4.93 4.29 -18.01
CA HIS A 257 -5.79 5.14 -18.80
C HIS A 257 -7.23 4.67 -18.63
N GLY A 258 -8.18 5.59 -18.70
CA GLY A 258 -9.60 5.27 -18.65
C GLY A 258 -10.21 5.35 -17.26
N ASP A 259 -11.37 4.73 -17.09
CA ASP A 259 -12.30 5.01 -15.98
C ASP A 259 -11.71 4.72 -14.58
N SER A 260 -10.71 3.85 -14.47
CA SER A 260 -9.95 3.60 -13.24
C SER A 260 -9.22 4.84 -12.72
N VAL A 261 -8.82 5.77 -13.60
CA VAL A 261 -8.16 7.04 -13.22
C VAL A 261 -9.08 7.91 -12.38
N TYR A 262 -10.40 7.83 -12.58
CA TYR A 262 -11.35 8.55 -11.73
C TYR A 262 -11.28 8.13 -10.27
N TYR A 263 -10.97 6.86 -10.01
CA TYR A 263 -10.88 6.36 -8.64
C TYR A 263 -9.57 6.74 -7.97
N LEU A 264 -8.47 6.81 -8.74
CA LEU A 264 -7.22 7.44 -8.27
C LEU A 264 -7.45 8.92 -7.90
N GLN A 265 -8.12 9.65 -8.79
CA GLN A 265 -8.48 11.06 -8.60
C GLN A 265 -9.34 11.25 -7.34
N MET A 266 -10.37 10.42 -7.15
CA MET A 266 -11.23 10.52 -5.96
C MET A 266 -10.50 10.20 -4.66
N THR A 267 -9.57 9.23 -4.67
CA THR A 267 -8.71 8.95 -3.52
C THR A 267 -7.87 10.18 -3.19
N PHE A 268 -7.17 10.75 -4.20
CA PHE A 268 -6.38 11.97 -4.01
C PHE A 268 -7.24 13.13 -3.50
N MET A 269 -8.43 13.37 -4.06
CA MET A 269 -9.31 14.46 -3.63
C MET A 269 -9.77 14.30 -2.17
N THR A 270 -9.93 13.06 -1.71
CA THR A 270 -10.26 12.75 -0.30
C THR A 270 -9.08 13.10 0.60
N ASP A 271 -7.88 12.70 0.21
CA ASP A 271 -6.65 13.02 0.94
C ASP A 271 -6.35 14.52 0.90
N TRP A 272 -6.60 15.19 -0.23
CA TRP A 272 -6.49 16.65 -0.38
C TRP A 272 -7.42 17.37 0.58
N MET A 273 -8.69 16.97 0.63
CA MET A 273 -9.66 17.55 1.57
C MET A 273 -9.19 17.37 3.02
N PHE A 274 -8.58 16.23 3.34
CA PHE A 274 -8.06 15.97 4.68
C PHE A 274 -6.88 16.89 5.05
N VAL A 275 -5.93 17.12 4.12
CA VAL A 275 -4.70 17.89 4.41
C VAL A 275 -4.81 19.40 4.16
N SER A 276 -5.71 19.84 3.29
CA SER A 276 -5.91 21.25 2.94
C SER A 276 -7.19 21.85 3.53
N GLY A 277 -8.21 21.02 3.81
CA GLY A 277 -9.56 21.48 4.12
C GLY A 277 -10.37 21.96 2.91
N GLU A 278 -9.76 22.02 1.72
CA GLU A 278 -10.40 22.42 0.47
C GLU A 278 -11.13 21.23 -0.16
N ARG A 279 -12.36 21.48 -0.61
CA ARG A 279 -13.13 20.49 -1.37
C ARG A 279 -12.98 20.75 -2.86
N LEU A 280 -12.37 19.80 -3.55
CA LEU A 280 -12.37 19.76 -5.02
C LEU A 280 -13.71 19.19 -5.51
N SER A 281 -14.39 19.88 -6.41
CA SER A 281 -15.69 19.44 -6.96
C SER A 281 -15.95 19.91 -8.39
N ASP A 282 -14.88 20.33 -9.08
CA ASP A 282 -14.95 20.76 -10.47
C ASP A 282 -15.17 19.53 -11.38
N GLU A 283 -16.13 19.63 -12.30
CA GLU A 283 -16.46 18.56 -13.25
C GLU A 283 -15.34 18.34 -14.27
N SER A 284 -14.50 19.35 -14.52
CA SER A 284 -13.32 19.23 -15.38
C SER A 284 -12.25 18.27 -14.85
N LEU A 285 -12.31 17.88 -13.56
CA LEU A 285 -11.44 16.83 -13.00
C LEU A 285 -11.82 15.42 -13.47
N PHE A 286 -12.98 15.27 -14.11
CA PHE A 286 -13.58 14.01 -14.52
C PHE A 286 -13.92 14.03 -16.02
N PRO A 287 -12.94 14.24 -16.91
CA PRO A 287 -13.17 14.27 -18.36
C PRO A 287 -13.62 12.89 -18.85
N GLU A 288 -14.46 12.82 -19.89
CA GLU A 288 -14.86 11.53 -20.46
C GLU A 288 -13.66 10.74 -21.02
N HIS A 289 -13.63 9.44 -20.74
CA HIS A 289 -12.66 8.54 -21.35
C HIS A 289 -13.22 7.79 -22.55
N ASN A 290 -12.37 7.65 -23.57
CA ASN A 290 -12.64 6.83 -24.75
C ASN A 290 -11.48 5.86 -24.96
N GLU A 291 -11.39 4.83 -24.12
CA GLU A 291 -10.44 3.74 -24.31
C GLU A 291 -11.10 2.59 -25.08
N PRO A 292 -10.65 2.30 -26.32
CA PRO A 292 -11.25 1.26 -27.16
C PRO A 292 -10.82 -0.15 -26.74
N GLN A 293 -9.69 -0.29 -26.03
CA GLN A 293 -9.23 -1.55 -25.47
C GLN A 293 -9.76 -1.66 -24.04
N ALA A 294 -10.67 -2.59 -23.82
CA ALA A 294 -11.44 -2.68 -22.58
C ALA A 294 -10.81 -3.69 -21.61
N SER A 295 -10.02 -3.18 -20.66
CA SER A 295 -9.63 -3.94 -19.48
C SER A 295 -10.49 -3.62 -18.27
N LEU A 296 -10.89 -4.67 -17.54
CA LEU A 296 -11.51 -4.53 -16.23
C LEU A 296 -10.43 -4.18 -15.21
N VAL A 297 -10.58 -3.03 -14.57
CA VAL A 297 -9.70 -2.56 -13.50
C VAL A 297 -10.53 -2.12 -12.31
N GLN A 298 -10.13 -2.53 -11.12
CA GLN A 298 -10.70 -2.06 -9.87
C GLN A 298 -9.62 -1.38 -9.04
N VAL A 299 -9.86 -0.13 -8.65
CA VAL A 299 -8.97 0.60 -7.73
C VAL A 299 -9.55 0.48 -6.34
N ILE A 300 -8.82 -0.17 -5.43
CA ILE A 300 -9.24 -0.43 -4.05
C ILE A 300 -8.35 0.38 -3.11
N SER A 301 -8.95 1.33 -2.41
CA SER A 301 -8.28 2.07 -1.33
C SER A 301 -8.62 1.47 0.04
N SER A 302 -7.62 1.33 0.91
CA SER A 302 -7.83 0.97 2.32
C SER A 302 -7.16 2.00 3.23
N GLY A 303 -7.59 2.04 4.49
CA GLY A 303 -7.12 3.00 5.47
C GLY A 303 -7.84 2.88 6.81
N PRO A 304 -7.25 3.43 7.89
CA PRO A 304 -7.79 3.40 9.25
C PRO A 304 -9.11 4.20 9.41
N ASP A 305 -9.51 4.91 8.36
CA ASP A 305 -10.75 5.67 8.24
C ASP A 305 -11.90 4.88 7.59
N ALA A 306 -11.61 3.70 7.02
CA ALA A 306 -12.59 2.78 6.47
C ALA A 306 -13.22 1.86 7.53
N TYR A 307 -14.39 1.30 7.21
CA TYR A 307 -15.06 0.31 8.07
C TYR A 307 -14.55 -1.12 7.83
N TRP A 308 -14.06 -1.38 6.62
CA TRP A 308 -13.56 -2.67 6.16
C TRP A 308 -12.08 -2.57 5.83
N ASP A 309 -11.36 -3.66 6.03
CA ASP A 309 -9.97 -3.80 5.65
C ASP A 309 -9.89 -4.29 4.19
N ALA A 310 -10.46 -3.50 3.26
CA ALA A 310 -10.80 -3.93 1.89
C ALA A 310 -9.65 -4.58 1.10
N ILE A 311 -8.40 -4.13 1.29
CA ILE A 311 -7.24 -4.76 0.64
C ILE A 311 -6.96 -6.14 1.26
N GLN A 312 -7.03 -6.27 2.59
CA GLN A 312 -6.87 -7.55 3.27
C GLN A 312 -7.97 -8.54 2.86
N GLU A 313 -9.21 -8.09 2.81
CA GLU A 313 -10.37 -8.90 2.40
C GLU A 313 -10.24 -9.35 0.93
N MET A 314 -9.76 -8.47 0.03
CA MET A 314 -9.46 -8.80 -1.36
C MET A 314 -8.34 -9.85 -1.46
N PHE A 315 -7.25 -9.70 -0.70
CA PHE A 315 -6.17 -10.70 -0.67
C PHE A 315 -6.70 -12.05 -0.19
N PHE A 316 -7.45 -12.07 0.91
CA PHE A 316 -8.04 -13.30 1.47
C PHE A 316 -8.94 -14.00 0.46
N ALA A 317 -9.89 -13.28 -0.14
CA ALA A 317 -10.82 -13.86 -1.11
C ALA A 317 -10.13 -14.33 -2.39
N GLY A 318 -9.13 -13.58 -2.88
CA GLY A 318 -8.32 -13.98 -4.02
C GLY A 318 -7.57 -15.29 -3.75
N ILE A 319 -6.86 -15.38 -2.62
CA ILE A 319 -6.14 -16.60 -2.22
C ILE A 319 -7.09 -17.80 -2.11
N MET A 320 -8.26 -17.61 -1.50
CA MET A 320 -9.25 -18.68 -1.32
C MET A 320 -9.93 -19.12 -2.62
N ALA A 321 -9.94 -18.27 -3.65
CA ALA A 321 -10.49 -18.60 -4.96
C ALA A 321 -9.48 -19.28 -5.90
N ALA A 322 -8.20 -19.35 -5.50
CA ALA A 322 -7.14 -19.94 -6.30
C ALA A 322 -7.35 -21.45 -6.52
N LYS A 323 -7.15 -21.90 -7.75
CA LYS A 323 -7.27 -23.31 -8.16
C LYS A 323 -5.96 -23.93 -8.64
N LYS A 324 -5.03 -23.13 -9.18
CA LYS A 324 -3.78 -23.64 -9.76
C LYS A 324 -2.55 -23.05 -9.11
N ARG A 325 -2.49 -21.72 -8.96
CA ARG A 325 -1.30 -21.02 -8.48
C ARG A 325 -1.60 -19.67 -7.82
N ILE A 326 -0.71 -19.32 -6.90
CA ILE A 326 -0.61 -18.00 -6.29
C ILE A 326 0.85 -17.57 -6.31
N TYR A 327 1.14 -16.50 -7.05
CA TYR A 327 2.48 -15.91 -7.12
C TYR A 327 2.46 -14.53 -6.46
N MET A 328 3.40 -14.27 -5.56
CA MET A 328 3.42 -13.04 -4.77
C MET A 328 4.83 -12.48 -4.62
N THR A 329 4.97 -11.17 -4.75
CA THR A 329 6.19 -10.44 -4.36
C THR A 329 5.82 -9.42 -3.30
N THR A 330 6.62 -9.30 -2.25
CA THR A 330 6.46 -8.25 -1.24
C THR A 330 7.79 -8.01 -0.51
N PRO A 331 8.15 -6.76 -0.17
CA PRO A 331 9.33 -6.51 0.65
C PRO A 331 9.16 -7.00 2.09
N TYR A 332 7.93 -6.91 2.62
CA TYR A 332 7.59 -7.27 3.98
C TYR A 332 6.46 -8.29 3.98
N PHE A 333 6.65 -9.37 4.72
CA PHE A 333 5.71 -10.48 4.79
C PHE A 333 5.44 -10.83 6.25
N ILE A 334 4.45 -10.16 6.82
CA ILE A 334 3.96 -10.32 8.19
C ILE A 334 2.44 -10.51 8.11
N PRO A 335 1.97 -11.60 7.46
CA PRO A 335 0.56 -11.79 7.18
C PRO A 335 -0.26 -11.85 8.46
N ASP A 336 -1.50 -11.35 8.41
CA ASP A 336 -2.45 -11.56 9.50
C ASP A 336 -2.86 -13.05 9.57
N PRO A 337 -3.48 -13.50 10.67
CA PRO A 337 -3.93 -14.88 10.82
C PRO A 337 -4.83 -15.38 9.68
N SER A 338 -5.66 -14.51 9.10
CA SER A 338 -6.58 -14.85 8.01
C SER A 338 -5.82 -15.14 6.72
N ILE A 339 -4.88 -14.27 6.32
CA ILE A 339 -4.01 -14.51 5.16
C ILE A 339 -3.12 -15.74 5.38
N THR A 340 -2.58 -15.92 6.59
CA THR A 340 -1.80 -17.11 6.93
C THR A 340 -2.61 -18.39 6.74
N MET A 341 -3.84 -18.43 7.25
CA MET A 341 -4.73 -19.58 7.11
C MET A 341 -5.14 -19.82 5.64
N ALA A 342 -5.41 -18.76 4.89
CA ALA A 342 -5.76 -18.86 3.47
C ALA A 342 -4.63 -19.47 2.64
N LEU A 343 -3.38 -19.01 2.84
CA LEU A 343 -2.21 -19.56 2.15
C LEU A 343 -1.97 -21.03 2.50
N LYS A 344 -2.08 -21.41 3.78
CA LYS A 344 -1.99 -22.82 4.21
C LYS A 344 -3.06 -23.67 3.55
N THR A 345 -4.29 -23.17 3.51
CA THR A 345 -5.42 -23.89 2.92
C THR A 345 -5.20 -24.10 1.42
N ALA A 346 -4.82 -23.04 0.69
CA ALA A 346 -4.55 -23.11 -0.74
C ALA A 346 -3.47 -24.15 -1.07
N VAL A 347 -2.31 -24.09 -0.39
CA VAL A 347 -1.21 -25.01 -0.69
C VAL A 347 -1.53 -26.47 -0.33
N ILE A 348 -2.23 -26.70 0.78
CA ILE A 348 -2.69 -28.05 1.17
C ILE A 348 -3.73 -28.58 0.17
N SER A 349 -4.54 -27.71 -0.43
CA SER A 349 -5.46 -28.06 -1.52
C SER A 349 -4.78 -28.29 -2.88
N GLY A 350 -3.45 -28.23 -2.96
CA GLY A 350 -2.68 -28.52 -4.17
C GLY A 350 -2.39 -27.32 -5.07
N VAL A 351 -2.63 -26.09 -4.59
CA VAL A 351 -2.30 -24.86 -5.31
C VAL A 351 -0.79 -24.59 -5.23
N ASP A 352 -0.14 -24.25 -6.35
CA ASP A 352 1.28 -23.84 -6.39
C ASP A 352 1.44 -22.42 -5.81
N VAL A 353 1.90 -22.32 -4.56
CA VAL A 353 2.08 -21.04 -3.86
C VAL A 353 3.56 -20.68 -3.80
N ARG A 354 3.95 -19.60 -4.51
CA ARG A 354 5.33 -19.08 -4.55
C ARG A 354 5.40 -17.62 -4.15
N ILE A 355 6.29 -17.32 -3.21
CA ILE A 355 6.45 -15.97 -2.67
C ILE A 355 7.91 -15.53 -2.77
N ILE A 356 8.15 -14.41 -3.45
CA ILE A 356 9.48 -13.78 -3.56
C ILE A 356 9.60 -12.68 -2.51
N LEU A 357 10.65 -12.76 -1.71
CA LEU A 357 11.02 -11.83 -0.65
C LEU A 357 12.43 -11.27 -0.91
N PRO A 358 12.80 -10.11 -0.34
CA PRO A 358 14.15 -9.59 -0.46
C PRO A 358 15.18 -10.48 0.27
N TYR A 359 16.32 -10.78 -0.39
CA TYR A 359 17.45 -11.43 0.29
C TYR A 359 18.08 -10.51 1.35
N LYS A 360 18.22 -9.22 1.01
CA LYS A 360 18.63 -8.14 1.94
C LYS A 360 17.47 -7.17 2.09
N SER A 361 17.05 -6.90 3.32
CA SER A 361 16.06 -5.87 3.64
C SER A 361 16.74 -4.59 4.13
N ASP A 362 16.08 -3.47 3.89
CA ASP A 362 16.34 -2.15 4.46
C ASP A 362 16.13 -2.08 5.99
N SER A 363 15.35 -3.02 6.56
CA SER A 363 15.06 -3.10 8.00
C SER A 363 15.29 -4.50 8.56
N LYS A 364 16.35 -4.68 9.36
CA LYS A 364 16.68 -5.97 10.00
C LYS A 364 15.57 -6.49 10.91
N ILE A 365 14.90 -5.62 11.66
CA ILE A 365 13.84 -6.04 12.59
C ILE A 365 12.61 -6.54 11.83
N VAL A 366 12.24 -5.88 10.74
CA VAL A 366 11.16 -6.31 9.85
C VAL A 366 11.55 -7.62 9.15
N GLN A 367 12.80 -7.77 8.75
CA GLN A 367 13.29 -9.02 8.17
C GLN A 367 13.17 -10.21 9.15
N TYR A 368 13.54 -10.04 10.42
CA TYR A 368 13.36 -11.09 11.43
C TYR A 368 11.86 -11.35 11.70
N ALA A 369 11.04 -10.30 11.73
CA ALA A 369 9.60 -10.45 11.88
C ALA A 369 9.02 -11.27 10.72
N SER A 370 9.38 -10.97 9.46
CA SER A 370 8.93 -11.76 8.31
C SER A 370 9.41 -13.21 8.35
N ARG A 371 10.69 -13.45 8.67
CA ARG A 371 11.25 -14.81 8.80
C ARG A 371 10.50 -15.66 9.83
N SER A 372 9.95 -15.04 10.88
CA SER A 372 9.20 -15.72 11.93
C SER A 372 7.91 -16.39 11.46
N TYR A 373 7.34 -15.99 10.32
CA TYR A 373 6.12 -16.57 9.73
C TYR A 373 6.43 -17.64 8.68
N LEU A 374 7.66 -17.69 8.16
CA LEU A 374 7.97 -18.55 7.02
C LEU A 374 7.93 -20.03 7.40
N LEU A 375 8.42 -20.40 8.59
CA LEU A 375 8.57 -21.81 8.96
C LEU A 375 7.24 -22.57 8.87
N GLU A 376 6.18 -22.03 9.47
CA GLU A 376 4.86 -22.70 9.48
C GLU A 376 4.23 -22.79 8.08
N LEU A 377 4.48 -21.82 7.21
CA LEU A 377 3.99 -21.81 5.84
C LEU A 377 4.80 -22.75 4.94
N MET A 378 6.13 -22.79 5.12
CA MET A 378 7.01 -23.73 4.43
C MET A 378 6.68 -25.18 4.79
N GLN A 379 6.39 -25.46 6.06
CA GLN A 379 5.95 -26.79 6.51
C GLN A 379 4.59 -27.19 5.90
N ALA A 380 3.71 -26.23 5.60
CA ALA A 380 2.47 -26.49 4.88
C ALA A 380 2.68 -26.70 3.37
N GLY A 381 3.83 -26.27 2.82
CA GLY A 381 4.20 -26.45 1.42
C GLY A 381 4.41 -25.15 0.63
N VAL A 382 4.22 -23.97 1.25
CA VAL A 382 4.46 -22.69 0.57
C VAL A 382 5.94 -22.54 0.22
N GLN A 383 6.23 -22.20 -1.03
CA GLN A 383 7.60 -22.02 -1.51
C GLN A 383 8.02 -20.55 -1.41
N PHE A 384 9.15 -20.30 -0.73
CA PHE A 384 9.71 -18.97 -0.61
C PHE A 384 11.02 -18.86 -1.39
N TYR A 385 11.22 -17.71 -2.02
CA TYR A 385 12.41 -17.39 -2.80
C TYR A 385 12.98 -16.04 -2.34
N LEU A 386 14.29 -15.96 -2.19
CA LEU A 386 14.99 -14.73 -1.80
C LEU A 386 15.65 -14.10 -3.02
N TYR A 387 15.19 -12.93 -3.41
CA TYR A 387 15.70 -12.16 -4.54
C TYR A 387 17.10 -11.61 -4.26
N ARG A 388 18.10 -11.96 -5.09
CA ARG A 388 19.53 -11.68 -4.83
C ARG A 388 20.10 -10.51 -5.62
N LYS A 389 19.49 -10.13 -6.73
CA LYS A 389 20.00 -9.06 -7.60
C LYS A 389 19.96 -7.67 -6.95
N GLY A 390 19.13 -7.48 -5.93
CA GLY A 390 19.09 -6.27 -5.13
C GLY A 390 17.93 -6.30 -4.12
N PHE A 391 17.24 -5.18 -3.92
CA PHE A 391 16.08 -5.11 -3.03
C PHE A 391 14.77 -5.35 -3.79
N MET A 392 14.01 -6.35 -3.37
CA MET A 392 12.66 -6.63 -3.86
C MET A 392 11.65 -5.75 -3.13
N HIS A 393 11.13 -4.73 -3.81
CA HIS A 393 10.13 -3.79 -3.28
C HIS A 393 8.78 -3.88 -4.00
N ALA A 394 8.64 -4.71 -5.04
CA ALA A 394 7.38 -4.93 -5.72
C ALA A 394 6.31 -5.49 -4.75
N LYS A 395 5.08 -4.98 -4.83
CA LYS A 395 3.90 -5.51 -4.12
C LYS A 395 2.90 -6.05 -5.13
N VAL A 396 3.06 -7.32 -5.48
CA VAL A 396 2.29 -7.97 -6.54
C VAL A 396 1.71 -9.26 -5.99
N MET A 397 0.45 -9.54 -6.30
CA MET A 397 -0.14 -10.86 -6.11
C MET A 397 -0.87 -11.25 -7.39
N ILE A 398 -0.62 -12.45 -7.87
CA ILE A 398 -1.22 -13.06 -9.05
C ILE A 398 -1.93 -14.34 -8.60
N VAL A 399 -3.20 -14.46 -8.97
CA VAL A 399 -4.02 -15.64 -8.70
C VAL A 399 -4.49 -16.19 -10.04
N ASP A 400 -4.00 -17.37 -10.40
CA ASP A 400 -4.34 -18.07 -11.66
C ASP A 400 -4.29 -17.16 -12.90
N HIS A 401 -5.36 -17.16 -13.68
CA HIS A 401 -5.75 -16.13 -14.64
C HIS A 401 -7.05 -15.43 -14.17
N LEU A 402 -7.25 -15.42 -12.85
CA LEU A 402 -8.44 -14.90 -12.19
C LEU A 402 -8.29 -13.41 -11.89
N MET A 403 -7.18 -13.03 -11.26
CA MET A 403 -6.85 -11.65 -10.96
C MET A 403 -5.35 -11.46 -10.73
N ALA A 404 -4.86 -10.25 -10.96
CA ALA A 404 -3.58 -9.78 -10.44
C ALA A 404 -3.76 -8.41 -9.79
N THR A 405 -2.99 -8.13 -8.74
CA THR A 405 -2.99 -6.81 -8.09
C THR A 405 -1.58 -6.26 -7.98
N VAL A 406 -1.45 -4.96 -8.24
CA VAL A 406 -0.26 -4.15 -8.04
C VAL A 406 -0.68 -2.92 -7.24
N GLY A 407 0.10 -2.53 -6.25
CA GLY A 407 -0.26 -1.39 -5.42
C GLY A 407 0.82 -0.97 -4.45
N THR A 408 0.39 -0.32 -3.39
CA THR A 408 1.27 0.21 -2.34
C THR A 408 1.34 -0.70 -1.11
N ALA A 409 0.31 -1.52 -0.89
CA ALA A 409 0.18 -2.35 0.30
C ALA A 409 1.18 -3.52 0.28
N ASN A 410 1.98 -3.64 1.35
CA ASN A 410 2.73 -4.86 1.61
C ASN A 410 1.80 -5.92 2.23
N VAL A 411 2.28 -7.15 2.33
CA VAL A 411 1.57 -8.22 3.06
C VAL A 411 1.97 -8.19 4.53
N ASP A 412 1.64 -7.09 5.20
CA ASP A 412 1.89 -6.86 6.62
C ASP A 412 0.69 -6.24 7.34
N MET A 413 0.67 -6.38 8.67
CA MET A 413 -0.44 -5.91 9.51
C MET A 413 -0.61 -4.39 9.43
N ARG A 414 0.48 -3.63 9.30
CA ARG A 414 0.39 -2.18 9.16
C ARG A 414 -0.23 -1.74 7.85
N SER A 415 0.12 -2.33 6.72
CA SER A 415 -0.48 -2.03 5.42
C SER A 415 -1.97 -2.36 5.44
N PHE A 416 -2.34 -3.50 6.05
CA PHE A 416 -3.74 -3.92 6.13
C PHE A 416 -4.61 -3.08 7.07
N PHE A 417 -4.08 -2.59 8.20
CA PHE A 417 -4.91 -2.05 9.27
C PHE A 417 -4.58 -0.61 9.72
N SER A 418 -3.47 -0.04 9.26
CA SER A 418 -2.95 1.23 9.81
C SER A 418 -2.54 2.25 8.75
N ASN A 419 -1.90 1.84 7.66
CA ASN A 419 -1.55 2.76 6.59
C ASN A 419 -2.77 3.07 5.71
N PHE A 420 -2.76 4.26 5.11
CA PHE A 420 -3.58 4.52 3.93
C PHE A 420 -2.85 3.90 2.74
N GLU A 421 -3.48 2.91 2.12
CA GLU A 421 -2.94 2.14 1.00
C GLU A 421 -3.88 2.18 -0.20
N LEU A 422 -3.36 1.78 -1.35
CA LEU A 422 -4.09 1.73 -2.62
C LEU A 422 -3.56 0.61 -3.50
N ASN A 423 -4.46 -0.20 -4.04
CA ASN A 423 -4.15 -1.25 -5.00
C ASN A 423 -5.02 -1.12 -6.25
N ALA A 424 -4.44 -1.37 -7.42
CA ALA A 424 -5.18 -1.67 -8.62
C ALA A 424 -5.26 -3.19 -8.80
N VAL A 425 -6.44 -3.67 -9.18
CA VAL A 425 -6.73 -5.08 -9.48
C VAL A 425 -7.10 -5.19 -10.94
N MET A 426 -6.41 -6.06 -11.67
CA MET A 426 -6.64 -6.36 -13.08
C MET A 426 -7.21 -7.76 -13.21
N PHE A 427 -8.14 -7.94 -14.15
CA PHE A 427 -8.81 -9.22 -14.41
C PHE A 427 -8.54 -9.75 -15.83
N ASN A 428 -7.95 -8.92 -16.69
CA ASN A 428 -7.60 -9.27 -18.05
C ASN A 428 -6.38 -10.19 -18.09
N LYS A 429 -6.42 -11.16 -19.01
CA LYS A 429 -5.38 -12.18 -19.14
C LYS A 429 -4.03 -11.60 -19.53
N ASP A 430 -3.99 -10.60 -20.40
CA ASP A 430 -2.75 -10.08 -20.97
C ASP A 430 -1.89 -9.37 -19.90
N GLU A 431 -2.52 -8.58 -19.04
CA GLU A 431 -1.91 -7.93 -17.88
C GLU A 431 -1.42 -8.97 -16.86
N ILE A 432 -2.23 -9.99 -16.59
CA ILE A 432 -1.86 -11.08 -15.68
C ILE A 432 -0.63 -11.83 -16.22
N VAL A 433 -0.61 -12.18 -17.51
CA VAL A 433 0.52 -12.86 -18.16
C VAL A 433 1.75 -11.96 -18.18
N ARG A 434 1.59 -10.66 -18.42
CA ARG A 434 2.69 -9.68 -18.38
C ARG A 434 3.34 -9.60 -17.00
N LEU A 435 2.55 -9.60 -15.93
CA LEU A 435 3.05 -9.61 -14.54
C LEU A 435 3.65 -10.96 -14.15
N GLU A 436 3.08 -12.06 -14.64
CA GLU A 436 3.64 -13.39 -14.45
C GLU A 436 5.01 -13.53 -15.10
N ALA A 437 5.19 -12.99 -16.32
CA ALA A 437 6.48 -12.99 -16.99
C ALA A 437 7.55 -12.26 -16.15
N ASP A 438 7.19 -11.11 -15.56
CA ASP A 438 8.04 -10.38 -14.61
C ASP A 438 8.39 -11.24 -13.39
N PHE A 439 7.40 -11.86 -12.76
CA PHE A 439 7.60 -12.74 -11.61
C PHE A 439 8.56 -13.90 -11.92
N LEU A 440 8.39 -14.54 -13.09
CA LEU A 440 9.25 -15.65 -13.52
C LEU A 440 10.68 -15.18 -13.85
N MET A 441 10.86 -13.94 -14.31
CA MET A 441 12.20 -13.36 -14.44
C MET A 441 12.83 -13.09 -13.09
N ASP A 442 12.08 -12.50 -12.15
CA ASP A 442 12.54 -12.25 -10.78
C ASP A 442 12.91 -13.55 -10.06
N LEU A 443 12.21 -14.66 -10.37
CA LEU A 443 12.51 -15.99 -9.85
C LEU A 443 13.89 -16.52 -10.29
N LYS A 444 14.34 -16.19 -11.51
CA LYS A 444 15.68 -16.57 -12.01
C LYS A 444 16.80 -15.90 -11.23
N ASP A 445 16.56 -14.67 -10.75
CA ASP A 445 17.48 -13.89 -9.92
C ASP A 445 17.30 -14.18 -8.41
N SER A 446 16.53 -15.22 -8.07
CA SER A 446 16.22 -15.61 -6.69
C SER A 446 16.80 -16.96 -6.31
N VAL A 447 17.01 -17.17 -5.00
CA VAL A 447 17.35 -18.47 -4.42
C VAL A 447 16.16 -19.03 -3.64
N GLU A 448 15.82 -20.29 -3.86
CA GLU A 448 14.80 -20.96 -3.06
C GLU A 448 15.26 -21.15 -1.61
N LEU A 449 14.39 -20.82 -0.66
CA LEU A 449 14.57 -21.18 0.74
C LEU A 449 14.16 -22.64 0.94
N LYS A 450 15.15 -23.51 1.15
CA LYS A 450 14.91 -24.93 1.45
C LYS A 450 14.52 -25.11 2.91
N LEU A 451 13.39 -25.79 3.16
CA LEU A 451 12.88 -26.06 4.52
C LEU A 451 13.93 -26.72 5.43
N ALA A 452 14.61 -27.77 4.94
CA ALA A 452 15.65 -28.45 5.70
C ALA A 452 16.78 -27.50 6.16
N GLN A 453 17.20 -26.56 5.30
CA GLN A 453 18.21 -25.56 5.66
C GLN A 453 17.65 -24.53 6.65
N PHE A 454 16.39 -24.14 6.47
CA PHE A 454 15.71 -23.19 7.34
C PHE A 454 15.50 -23.75 8.75
N GLU A 455 15.25 -25.05 8.92
CA GLU A 455 15.10 -25.65 10.25
C GLU A 455 16.43 -25.71 11.04
N MET A 456 17.56 -25.80 10.34
CA MET A 456 18.92 -25.88 10.91
C MET A 456 19.51 -24.54 11.37
N ARG A 457 18.76 -23.43 11.27
CA ARG A 457 19.22 -22.11 11.74
C ARG A 457 19.60 -22.13 13.23
N SER A 458 20.53 -21.25 13.59
CA SER A 458 21.05 -21.14 14.96
C SER A 458 19.95 -20.75 15.97
N GLN A 459 20.11 -21.17 17.23
CA GLN A 459 19.18 -20.78 18.30
C GLN A 459 19.12 -19.26 18.52
N MET A 460 20.24 -18.57 18.27
CA MET A 460 20.29 -17.11 18.31
C MET A 460 19.40 -16.48 17.23
N GLU A 461 19.42 -16.99 15.99
CA GLU A 461 18.53 -16.49 14.93
C GLU A 461 17.07 -16.74 15.28
N LYS A 462 16.74 -17.94 15.75
CA LYS A 462 15.39 -18.29 16.21
C LYS A 462 14.92 -17.36 17.32
N GLY A 463 15.78 -17.05 18.29
CA GLY A 463 15.47 -16.10 19.37
C GLY A 463 15.17 -14.67 18.87
N LYS A 464 15.93 -14.17 17.89
CA LYS A 464 15.67 -12.85 17.28
C LYS A 464 14.32 -12.81 16.56
N GLU A 465 13.95 -13.89 15.88
CA GLU A 465 12.67 -14.02 15.19
C GLU A 465 11.49 -14.07 16.17
N VAL A 466 11.62 -14.74 17.31
CA VAL A 466 10.58 -14.75 18.36
C VAL A 466 10.34 -13.34 18.90
N ILE A 467 11.42 -12.61 19.24
CA ILE A 467 11.30 -11.22 19.72
C ILE A 467 10.64 -10.34 18.64
N ALA A 468 11.06 -10.47 17.39
CA ALA A 468 10.49 -9.72 16.29
C ALA A 468 9.02 -10.08 16.03
N ARG A 469 8.61 -11.35 16.18
CA ARG A 469 7.22 -11.80 16.07
C ARG A 469 6.32 -11.19 17.13
N LEU A 470 6.80 -11.03 18.36
CA LEU A 470 6.04 -10.35 19.41
C LEU A 470 5.80 -8.86 19.11
N LEU A 471 6.71 -8.24 18.34
CA LEU A 471 6.59 -6.85 17.90
C LEU A 471 5.88 -6.70 16.54
N SER A 472 5.60 -7.81 15.84
CA SER A 472 4.92 -7.82 14.53
C SER A 472 3.63 -6.99 14.44
N PRO A 473 2.77 -6.88 15.48
CA PRO A 473 1.55 -6.08 15.38
C PRO A 473 1.82 -4.56 15.34
N LEU A 474 3.07 -4.15 15.54
CA LEU A 474 3.52 -2.76 15.40
C LEU A 474 4.10 -2.48 14.00
N PHE A 475 4.29 -3.51 13.17
CA PHE A 475 4.96 -3.43 11.87
C PHE A 475 4.02 -3.52 10.68
#